data_AF-A0A944C0B6-F1
#
_entry.id   AF-A0A944C0B6-F1
#
_cell.length_a   1.000
_cell.length_b   1.000
_cell.length_c   1.000
_cell.angle_alpha   90.00
_cell.angle_beta   90.00
_cell.angle_gamma   90.00
#
_symmetry.space_group_name_H-M   'P 1'
#
loop_
_entity.id
_entity.type
_entity.pdbx_description
1 polymer ?
#
loop_
_entity_poly.entity_id
_entity_poly.type
_entity_poly.pdbx_seq_one_letter_code
_entity_poly.pdbx_strand_id
1 'polypeptide(L)'
;MTKIADRQINDFAKKQWEKSLAFLQGHFNLHRTTCEDIFQESFIVLYENIKSGKLDNLTSSLSSYFLGICKHKALEAIRATDKNVTIDDELSLSLMDGGFDEEKINSILALDADDTELNLKKGLIVREIVKNLPSPCNELLWGYYRDNLKMVTLAKMYNYKSEGAVKVTKHRCLEKFRNRFSQIVKSIF
;
A
#
# COMPACT_ATOMS: atom_id res chain seq x y z
N MET A 1 14.56 -12.59 31.02
CA MET A 1 14.03 -11.57 30.10
C MET A 1 13.81 -12.08 28.67
N THR A 2 14.61 -13.02 28.16
CA THR A 2 14.54 -13.53 26.77
C THR A 2 13.21 -14.20 26.38
N LYS A 3 12.63 -15.07 27.23
CA LYS A 3 11.39 -15.81 26.92
C LYS A 3 10.13 -14.95 26.74
N ILE A 4 10.09 -13.74 27.32
CA ILE A 4 8.92 -12.84 27.23
C ILE A 4 8.93 -12.12 25.87
N ALA A 5 10.10 -11.66 25.42
CA ALA A 5 10.27 -11.05 24.12
C ALA A 5 9.98 -12.04 22.96
N ASP A 6 10.42 -13.30 23.10
CA ASP A 6 10.16 -14.34 22.10
C ASP A 6 8.67 -14.72 22.01
N ARG A 7 7.89 -14.57 23.09
CA ARG A 7 6.44 -14.79 23.05
C ARG A 7 5.71 -13.64 22.37
N GLN A 8 6.07 -12.40 22.71
CA GLN A 8 5.46 -11.20 22.13
C GLN A 8 5.70 -11.12 20.61
N ILE A 9 6.88 -11.52 20.14
CA ILE A 9 7.20 -11.50 18.71
C ILE A 9 6.40 -12.55 17.94
N ASN A 10 6.21 -13.75 18.51
CA ASN A 10 5.39 -14.79 17.89
C ASN A 10 3.91 -14.40 17.83
N ASP A 11 3.40 -13.73 18.87
CA ASP A 11 2.03 -13.21 18.87
C ASP A 11 1.85 -12.09 17.84
N PHE A 12 2.87 -11.22 17.67
CA PHE A 12 2.92 -10.25 16.59
C PHE A 12 2.90 -10.94 15.22
N ALA A 13 3.73 -11.96 14.99
CA ALA A 13 3.80 -12.69 13.72
C ALA A 13 2.43 -13.22 13.29
N LYS A 14 1.70 -13.88 14.21
CA LYS A 14 0.38 -14.44 13.93
C LYS A 14 -0.63 -13.36 13.51
N LYS A 15 -0.67 -12.25 14.24
CA LYS A 15 -1.57 -11.13 13.92
C LYS A 15 -1.18 -10.41 12.63
N GLN A 16 0.12 -10.31 12.37
CA GLN A 16 0.65 -9.55 11.25
C GLN A 16 0.58 -10.32 9.92
N TRP A 17 0.50 -11.66 9.96
CA TRP A 17 0.42 -12.51 8.78
C TRP A 17 -0.76 -12.12 7.87
N GLU A 18 -1.98 -12.02 8.40
CA GLU A 18 -3.17 -11.70 7.60
C GLU A 18 -3.04 -10.33 6.91
N LYS A 19 -2.54 -9.32 7.64
CA LYS A 19 -2.27 -7.98 7.10
C LYS A 19 -1.24 -8.03 5.97
N SER A 20 -0.18 -8.80 6.15
CA SER A 20 0.93 -8.91 5.20
C SER A 20 0.52 -9.69 3.96
N LEU A 21 -0.26 -10.76 4.11
CA LEU A 21 -0.80 -11.53 3.00
C LEU A 21 -1.72 -10.67 2.13
N ALA A 22 -2.66 -9.95 2.74
CA ALA A 22 -3.56 -9.04 2.02
C ALA A 22 -2.78 -7.93 1.29
N PHE A 23 -1.76 -7.36 1.93
CA PHE A 23 -0.87 -6.39 1.31
C PHE A 23 -0.14 -6.96 0.10
N LEU A 24 0.50 -8.12 0.25
CA LEU A 24 1.34 -8.71 -0.80
C LEU A 24 0.50 -9.14 -2.02
N GLN A 25 -0.65 -9.78 -1.78
CA GLN A 25 -1.53 -10.20 -2.87
C GLN A 25 -2.20 -9.01 -3.55
N GLY A 26 -2.70 -8.03 -2.80
CA GLY A 26 -3.41 -6.87 -3.35
C GLY A 26 -2.52 -5.90 -4.13
N HIS A 27 -1.23 -5.82 -3.79
CA HIS A 27 -0.32 -4.82 -4.36
C HIS A 27 0.64 -5.37 -5.40
N PHE A 28 1.00 -6.65 -5.29
CA PHE A 28 2.01 -7.27 -6.13
C PHE A 28 1.49 -8.48 -6.90
N ASN A 29 0.22 -8.87 -6.71
CA ASN A 29 -0.40 -10.04 -7.35
C ASN A 29 0.41 -11.34 -7.16
N LEU A 30 1.08 -11.47 -6.01
CA LEU A 30 1.94 -12.60 -5.70
C LEU A 30 1.13 -13.81 -5.27
N HIS A 31 1.62 -15.00 -5.62
CA HIS A 31 1.03 -16.24 -5.15
C HIS A 31 1.26 -16.41 -3.64
N ARG A 32 0.33 -17.10 -2.97
CA ARG A 32 0.36 -17.27 -1.52
C ARG A 32 1.69 -17.84 -1.00
N THR A 33 2.26 -18.82 -1.70
CA THR A 33 3.56 -19.43 -1.33
C THR A 33 4.68 -18.39 -1.33
N THR A 34 4.75 -17.55 -2.36
CA THR A 34 5.72 -16.44 -2.43
C THR A 34 5.49 -15.42 -1.32
N CYS A 35 4.22 -15.16 -0.95
CA CYS A 35 3.91 -14.30 0.19
C CYS A 35 4.39 -14.90 1.51
N GLU A 36 4.28 -16.22 1.70
CA GLU A 36 4.78 -16.94 2.87
C GLU A 36 6.30 -16.82 2.98
N ASP A 37 7.02 -17.01 1.87
CA ASP A 37 8.48 -16.85 1.81
C ASP A 37 8.91 -15.42 2.15
N ILE A 38 8.28 -14.42 1.51
CA ILE A 38 8.56 -13.00 1.76
C ILE A 38 8.31 -12.65 3.23
N PHE A 39 7.23 -13.14 3.81
CA PHE A 39 6.92 -12.88 5.21
C PHE A 39 7.97 -13.47 6.14
N GLN A 40 8.39 -14.72 5.91
CA GLN A 40 9.43 -15.36 6.71
C GLN A 40 10.75 -14.60 6.64
N GLU A 41 11.21 -14.26 5.44
CA GLU A 41 12.44 -13.46 5.27
C GLU A 41 12.33 -12.08 5.93
N SER A 42 11.19 -11.42 5.75
CA SER A 42 10.94 -10.10 6.36
C SER A 42 10.94 -10.18 7.89
N PHE A 43 10.45 -11.29 8.44
CA PHE A 43 10.38 -11.51 9.89
C PHE A 43 11.76 -11.73 10.50
N ILE A 44 12.64 -12.44 9.78
CA ILE A 44 14.05 -12.59 10.17
C ILE A 44 14.72 -11.22 10.22
N VAL A 45 14.54 -10.39 9.18
CA VAL A 45 15.08 -9.01 9.14
C VAL A 45 14.54 -8.16 10.28
N LEU A 46 13.25 -8.25 10.59
CA LEU A 46 12.65 -7.54 11.72
C LEU A 46 13.32 -7.95 13.04
N TYR A 47 13.49 -9.25 13.27
CA TYR A 47 14.11 -9.79 14.47
C TYR A 47 15.56 -9.34 14.64
N GLU A 48 16.34 -9.32 13.55
CA GLU A 48 17.72 -8.82 13.55
C GLU A 48 17.80 -7.32 13.82
N ASN A 49 16.89 -6.54 13.24
CA ASN A 49 16.82 -5.10 13.48
C ASN A 49 16.43 -4.78 14.93
N ILE A 50 15.57 -5.60 15.56
CA ILE A 50 15.25 -5.48 16.99
C ILE A 50 16.49 -5.82 17.83
N LYS A 51 17.17 -6.93 17.55
CA LYS A 51 18.38 -7.34 18.29
C LYS A 51 19.53 -6.34 18.20
N SER A 52 19.64 -5.65 17.07
CA SER A 52 20.69 -4.65 16.83
C SER A 52 20.34 -3.26 17.36
N GLY A 53 19.18 -3.06 18.01
CA GLY A 53 18.75 -1.77 18.56
C GLY A 53 18.34 -0.74 17.49
N LYS A 54 18.17 -1.15 16.22
CA LYS A 54 17.77 -0.23 15.14
C LYS A 54 16.36 0.32 15.32
N LEU A 55 15.54 -0.32 16.15
CA LEU A 55 14.15 0.09 16.41
C LEU A 55 13.99 1.00 17.63
N ASP A 56 15.08 1.36 18.32
CA ASP A 56 15.01 2.16 19.56
C ASP A 56 14.40 3.55 19.34
N ASN A 57 14.46 4.09 18.11
CA ASN A 57 13.93 5.40 17.73
C ASN A 57 12.90 5.31 16.59
N LEU A 58 11.99 4.34 16.65
CA LEU A 58 10.97 4.17 15.61
C LEU A 58 9.92 5.30 15.66
N THR A 59 9.77 6.03 14.55
CA THR A 59 8.76 7.09 14.38
C THR A 59 7.42 6.61 13.83
N SER A 60 7.35 5.35 13.40
CA SER A 60 6.16 4.69 12.85
C SER A 60 5.75 3.50 13.74
N SER A 61 4.58 2.90 13.51
CA SER A 61 4.22 1.68 14.23
C SER A 61 5.09 0.51 13.77
N LEU A 62 5.30 -0.47 14.65
CA LEU A 62 6.03 -1.70 14.32
C LEU A 62 5.42 -2.42 13.11
N SER A 63 4.08 -2.37 12.99
CA SER A 63 3.33 -2.93 11.88
C SER A 63 3.66 -2.22 10.56
N SER A 64 3.74 -0.89 10.56
CA SER A 64 4.17 -0.10 9.39
C SER A 64 5.58 -0.41 8.96
N TYR A 65 6.49 -0.46 9.93
CA TYR A 65 7.89 -0.78 9.68
C TYR A 65 8.02 -2.17 9.04
N PHE A 66 7.32 -3.16 9.59
CA PHE A 66 7.33 -4.52 9.07
C PHE A 66 6.77 -4.64 7.64
N LEU A 67 5.66 -3.96 7.34
CA LEU A 67 5.13 -3.92 5.97
C LEU A 67 6.10 -3.24 4.99
N GLY A 68 6.89 -2.27 5.45
CA GLY A 68 7.99 -1.69 4.68
C GLY A 68 9.06 -2.72 4.30
N ILE A 69 9.43 -3.61 5.22
CA ILE A 69 10.35 -4.72 4.94
C ILE A 69 9.73 -5.68 3.91
N CYS A 70 8.46 -6.06 4.10
CA CYS A 70 7.73 -6.94 3.18
C CYS A 70 7.67 -6.36 1.76
N LYS A 71 7.47 -5.04 1.62
CA LYS A 71 7.50 -4.35 0.33
C LYS A 71 8.85 -4.48 -0.35
N HIS A 72 9.94 -4.27 0.39
CA HIS A 72 11.28 -4.38 -0.17
C HIS A 72 11.53 -5.80 -0.70
N LYS A 73 11.21 -6.81 0.11
CA LYS A 73 11.31 -8.23 -0.24
C LYS A 73 10.44 -8.63 -1.43
N ALA A 74 9.21 -8.11 -1.53
CA ALA A 74 8.35 -8.33 -2.68
C ALA A 74 8.96 -7.78 -3.98
N LEU A 75 9.53 -6.58 -3.92
CA LEU A 75 10.20 -5.98 -5.08
C LEU A 75 11.47 -6.77 -5.48
N GLU A 76 12.22 -7.31 -4.52
CA GLU A 76 13.34 -8.21 -4.79
C GLU A 76 12.88 -9.48 -5.51
N ALA A 77 11.83 -10.15 -5.01
CA ALA A 77 11.28 -11.37 -5.59
C ALA A 77 10.78 -11.16 -7.02
N ILE A 78 10.10 -10.04 -7.28
CA ILE A 78 9.64 -9.66 -8.63
C ILE A 78 10.83 -9.48 -9.57
N ARG A 79 11.85 -8.72 -9.16
CA ARG A 79 13.06 -8.48 -9.97
C ARG A 79 13.84 -9.77 -10.25
N ALA A 80 13.85 -10.71 -9.31
CA ALA A 80 14.51 -12.00 -9.49
C ALA A 80 13.75 -12.90 -10.49
N THR A 81 12.43 -12.79 -10.53
CA THR A 81 11.57 -13.50 -11.49
C THR A 81 11.70 -12.93 -12.90
N ASP A 82 11.78 -11.59 -13.01
CA ASP A 82 11.92 -10.85 -14.27
C ASP A 82 13.23 -11.18 -15.03
N LYS A 83 14.30 -11.56 -14.31
CA LYS A 83 15.57 -11.99 -14.91
C LYS A 83 15.51 -13.38 -15.55
N ASN A 84 14.46 -14.16 -15.28
CA ASN A 84 14.34 -15.56 -15.71
C ASN A 84 13.22 -15.80 -16.75
N VAL A 85 12.49 -14.77 -17.18
CA VAL A 85 11.38 -14.92 -18.13
C VAL A 85 11.64 -14.11 -19.40
N THR A 86 11.81 -14.82 -20.51
CA THR A 86 11.58 -14.27 -21.85
C THR A 86 10.07 -14.29 -22.10
N ILE A 87 9.51 -13.16 -22.55
CA ILE A 87 8.13 -12.93 -23.02
C ILE A 87 7.07 -12.65 -21.92
N ASP A 88 6.87 -11.37 -21.60
CA ASP A 88 5.65 -10.61 -21.97
C ASP A 88 5.90 -9.10 -21.73
N ASP A 89 5.99 -8.32 -22.81
CA ASP A 89 6.44 -6.91 -22.84
C ASP A 89 5.47 -5.92 -22.14
N GLU A 90 4.34 -6.37 -21.58
CA GLU A 90 3.35 -5.49 -20.93
C GLU A 90 3.65 -5.23 -19.43
N LEU A 91 4.41 -6.10 -18.75
CA LEU A 91 4.70 -5.99 -17.31
C LEU A 91 5.95 -5.14 -16.99
N SER A 92 6.91 -5.09 -17.93
CA SER A 92 8.21 -4.43 -17.76
C SER A 92 8.12 -2.89 -17.69
N LEU A 93 7.10 -2.29 -18.31
CA LEU A 93 6.91 -0.84 -18.36
C LEU A 93 6.30 -0.24 -17.09
N SER A 94 5.76 -1.05 -16.17
CA SER A 94 5.25 -0.54 -14.89
C SER A 94 6.33 -0.45 -13.80
N LEU A 95 7.51 -1.04 -14.03
CA LEU A 95 8.54 -1.27 -13.01
C LEU A 95 9.70 -0.25 -13.06
N MET A 96 9.82 0.53 -14.15
CA MET A 96 10.91 1.50 -14.34
C MET A 96 10.65 2.92 -13.81
N ASP A 97 9.44 3.25 -13.37
CA ASP A 97 9.13 4.59 -12.84
C ASP A 97 8.90 4.54 -11.33
N GLY A 98 9.89 5.03 -10.58
CA GLY A 98 9.98 4.97 -9.12
C GLY A 98 8.86 5.69 -8.41
N GLY A 99 7.78 4.97 -8.10
CA GLY A 99 6.66 5.49 -7.33
C GLY A 99 5.66 4.41 -6.93
N PHE A 100 6.11 3.40 -6.17
CA PHE A 100 5.15 2.49 -5.53
C PHE A 100 4.51 3.21 -4.33
N ASP A 101 3.35 3.83 -4.60
CA ASP A 101 2.43 4.57 -3.72
C ASP A 101 2.63 4.24 -2.22
N GLU A 102 3.37 5.10 -1.50
CA GLU A 102 3.35 5.17 -0.03
C GLU A 102 1.91 5.27 0.52
N GLU A 103 1.02 5.86 -0.26
CA GLU A 103 -0.40 6.02 0.06
C GLU A 103 -1.17 4.69 0.13
N LYS A 104 -0.75 3.70 -0.65
CA LYS A 104 -1.32 2.35 -0.65
C LYS A 104 -0.91 1.58 0.61
N ILE A 105 0.32 1.81 1.11
CA ILE A 105 0.76 1.32 2.43
C ILE A 105 -0.05 2.03 3.52
N ASN A 106 -0.17 3.37 3.45
CA ASN A 106 -1.00 4.15 4.39
C ASN A 106 -2.47 3.69 4.44
N SER A 107 -3.03 3.21 3.32
CA SER A 107 -4.38 2.65 3.29
C SER A 107 -4.51 1.33 4.06
N ILE A 108 -3.45 0.53 4.14
CA ILE A 108 -3.40 -0.68 5.00
C ILE A 108 -3.04 -0.32 6.44
N LEU A 109 -2.32 0.78 6.66
CA LEU A 109 -2.09 1.34 8.01
C LEU A 109 -3.38 1.85 8.66
N ALA A 110 -4.42 2.14 7.88
CA ALA A 110 -5.75 2.42 8.41
C ALA A 110 -6.49 1.17 8.92
N LEU A 111 -5.93 -0.04 8.75
CA LEU A 111 -6.44 -1.31 9.29
C LEU A 111 -5.89 -1.60 10.70
N ASP A 112 -5.59 -0.57 11.48
CA ASP A 112 -5.53 -0.74 12.93
C ASP A 112 -6.94 -1.05 13.44
N ALA A 113 -7.02 -2.18 14.11
CA ALA A 113 -8.17 -3.07 14.13
C ALA A 113 -9.10 -2.88 15.33
N ASP A 114 -9.20 -1.67 15.88
CA ASP A 114 -9.97 -1.45 17.11
C ASP A 114 -11.18 -0.52 16.97
N ASP A 115 -11.55 -0.08 15.76
CA ASP A 115 -12.62 0.92 15.67
C ASP A 115 -13.44 0.80 14.37
N THR A 116 -14.24 -0.26 14.30
CA THR A 116 -15.18 -0.56 13.20
C THR A 116 -16.11 0.62 12.90
N GLU A 117 -16.50 1.38 13.94
CA GLU A 117 -17.34 2.55 13.81
C GLU A 117 -16.58 3.76 13.22
N LEU A 118 -15.35 3.98 13.68
CA LEU A 118 -14.46 5.01 13.14
C LEU A 118 -14.12 4.74 11.67
N ASN A 119 -13.93 3.48 11.29
CA ASN A 119 -13.69 3.07 9.91
C ASN A 119 -14.92 3.28 9.02
N LEU A 120 -16.12 3.02 9.53
CA LEU A 120 -17.36 3.34 8.81
C LEU A 120 -17.50 4.86 8.61
N LYS A 121 -17.27 5.66 9.67
CA LYS A 121 -17.30 7.13 9.59
C LYS A 121 -16.27 7.67 8.62
N LYS A 122 -15.03 7.17 8.65
CA LYS A 122 -13.97 7.51 7.68
C LYS A 122 -14.38 7.13 6.25
N GLY A 123 -14.96 5.96 6.04
CA GLY A 123 -15.45 5.52 4.72
C GLY A 123 -16.52 6.44 4.15
N LEU A 124 -17.45 6.92 4.98
CA LEU A 124 -18.47 7.89 4.57
C LEU A 124 -17.84 9.24 4.20
N ILE A 125 -16.89 9.74 5.01
CA ILE A 125 -16.15 10.98 4.73
C ILE A 125 -15.37 10.88 3.41
N VAL A 126 -14.66 9.76 3.19
CA VAL A 126 -13.92 9.51 1.95
C VAL A 126 -14.85 9.59 0.74
N ARG A 127 -16.00 8.90 0.79
CA ARG A 127 -16.98 8.90 -0.31
C ARG A 127 -17.50 10.30 -0.61
N GLU A 128 -17.79 11.08 0.42
CA GLU A 128 -18.29 12.45 0.27
C GLU A 128 -17.23 13.38 -0.34
N ILE A 129 -15.98 13.30 0.11
CA ILE A 129 -14.90 14.11 -0.45
C ILE A 129 -14.67 13.76 -1.92
N VAL A 130 -14.61 12.46 -2.26
CA VAL A 130 -14.38 12.03 -3.65
C VAL A 130 -15.52 12.49 -4.56
N LYS A 131 -16.78 12.45 -4.09
CA LYS A 131 -17.93 12.95 -4.84
C LYS A 131 -17.87 14.47 -5.07
N ASN A 132 -17.36 15.23 -4.11
CA ASN A 132 -17.24 16.68 -4.17
C ASN A 132 -15.91 17.19 -4.79
N LEU A 133 -15.06 16.30 -5.30
CA LEU A 133 -13.90 16.70 -6.09
C LEU A 133 -14.36 17.14 -7.49
N PRO A 134 -13.80 18.24 -8.02
CA PRO A 134 -14.13 18.68 -9.37
C PRO A 134 -13.65 17.65 -10.41
N SER A 135 -14.41 17.48 -11.51
CA SER A 135 -13.94 16.75 -12.69
C SER A 135 -12.66 17.42 -13.24
N PRO A 136 -11.64 16.66 -13.65
CA PRO A 136 -11.62 15.19 -13.87
C PRO A 136 -11.22 14.34 -12.65
N CYS A 137 -11.01 14.94 -11.47
CA CYS A 137 -10.44 14.22 -10.32
C CYS A 137 -11.38 13.19 -9.69
N ASN A 138 -12.68 13.49 -9.59
CA ASN A 138 -13.66 12.53 -9.07
C ASN A 138 -13.70 11.27 -9.94
N GLU A 139 -13.90 11.44 -11.24
CA GLU A 139 -14.01 10.42 -12.26
C GLU A 139 -12.75 9.55 -12.35
N LEU A 140 -11.58 10.17 -12.34
CA LEU A 140 -10.32 9.47 -12.40
C LEU A 140 -10.06 8.61 -11.15
N LEU A 141 -10.39 9.13 -9.96
CA LEU A 141 -10.25 8.38 -8.70
C LEU A 141 -11.29 7.26 -8.59
N TRP A 142 -12.54 7.50 -9.01
CA TRP A 142 -13.59 6.48 -9.05
C TRP A 142 -13.23 5.33 -10.00
N GLY A 143 -12.86 5.66 -11.25
CA GLY A 143 -12.51 4.66 -12.25
C GLY A 143 -11.31 3.81 -11.85
N TYR A 144 -10.32 4.40 -11.16
CA TYR A 144 -9.15 3.64 -10.71
C TYR A 144 -9.40 2.82 -9.43
N TYR A 145 -9.98 3.43 -8.38
CA TYR A 145 -10.07 2.79 -7.07
C TYR A 145 -11.36 1.96 -6.87
N ARG A 146 -12.46 2.28 -7.56
CA ARG A 146 -13.70 1.50 -7.51
C ARG A 146 -13.78 0.49 -8.64
N ASP A 147 -13.59 0.97 -9.88
CA ASP A 147 -13.82 0.17 -11.08
C ASP A 147 -12.57 -0.58 -11.55
N ASN A 148 -11.43 -0.36 -10.88
CA ASN A 148 -10.15 -1.02 -11.13
C ASN A 148 -9.68 -0.91 -12.60
N LEU A 149 -9.97 0.22 -13.25
CA LEU A 149 -9.67 0.44 -14.66
C LEU A 149 -8.18 0.71 -14.88
N LYS A 150 -7.62 0.10 -15.93
CA LYS A 150 -6.22 0.31 -16.34
C LYS A 150 -6.00 1.78 -16.74
N MET A 151 -4.78 2.30 -16.51
CA MET A 151 -4.39 3.67 -16.88
C MET A 151 -4.61 3.97 -18.36
N VAL A 152 -4.39 2.98 -19.23
CA VAL A 152 -4.63 3.06 -20.67
C VAL A 152 -6.11 3.35 -20.99
N THR A 153 -7.00 2.64 -20.29
CA THR A 153 -8.44 2.77 -20.47
C THR A 153 -8.93 4.13 -19.96
N LEU A 154 -8.40 4.58 -18.81
CA LEU A 154 -8.67 5.91 -18.26
C LEU A 154 -8.17 7.02 -19.20
N ALA A 155 -6.99 6.84 -19.82
CA ALA A 155 -6.47 7.80 -20.80
C ALA A 155 -7.42 7.96 -21.99
N LYS A 156 -7.94 6.85 -22.52
CA LYS A 156 -8.89 6.84 -23.64
C LYS A 156 -10.24 7.45 -23.28
N MET A 157 -10.81 7.09 -22.12
CA MET A 157 -12.12 7.59 -21.70
C MET A 157 -12.14 9.09 -21.44
N TYR A 158 -11.06 9.64 -20.86
CA TYR A 158 -10.97 11.06 -20.49
C TYR A 158 -10.10 11.87 -21.45
N ASN A 159 -9.79 11.31 -22.62
CA ASN A 159 -9.07 11.97 -23.72
C ASN A 159 -7.70 12.58 -23.31
N TYR A 160 -6.94 11.88 -22.47
CA TYR A 160 -5.59 12.28 -22.10
C TYR A 160 -4.58 11.90 -23.20
N LYS A 161 -3.57 12.75 -23.37
CA LYS A 161 -2.52 12.57 -24.40
C LYS A 161 -1.65 11.32 -24.21
N SER A 162 -1.50 10.83 -22.97
CA SER A 162 -0.71 9.65 -22.66
C SER A 162 -1.07 9.08 -21.29
N GLU A 163 -0.70 7.83 -21.05
CA GLU A 163 -0.83 7.19 -19.73
C GLU A 163 -0.04 7.91 -18.64
N GLY A 164 1.14 8.45 -18.98
CA GLY A 164 1.93 9.28 -18.07
C GLY A 164 1.16 10.52 -17.60
N ALA A 165 0.41 11.17 -18.50
CA ALA A 165 -0.43 12.31 -18.13
C ALA A 165 -1.55 11.92 -17.17
N VAL A 166 -2.12 10.72 -17.31
CA VAL A 166 -3.11 10.17 -16.38
C VAL A 166 -2.49 9.92 -15.01
N LYS A 167 -1.31 9.30 -14.94
CA LYS A 167 -0.60 9.04 -13.67
C LYS A 167 -0.31 10.32 -12.89
N VAL A 168 0.24 11.33 -13.56
CA VAL A 168 0.53 12.65 -12.94
C VAL A 168 -0.75 13.33 -12.49
N THR A 169 -1.81 13.27 -13.30
CA THR A 169 -3.10 13.88 -12.94
C THR A 169 -3.75 13.15 -11.77
N LYS A 170 -3.70 11.81 -11.73
CA LYS A 170 -4.16 10.99 -10.60
C LYS A 170 -3.45 11.40 -9.31
N HIS A 171 -2.12 11.53 -9.35
CA HIS A 171 -1.33 11.96 -8.20
C HIS A 171 -1.78 13.35 -7.69
N ARG A 172 -1.89 14.34 -8.58
CA ARG A 172 -2.37 15.69 -8.21
C ARG A 172 -3.78 15.68 -7.63
N CYS A 173 -4.66 14.84 -8.15
CA CYS A 173 -6.03 14.68 -7.65
C CYS A 173 -6.05 14.04 -6.25
N LEU A 174 -5.17 13.08 -6.01
CA LEU A 174 -5.04 12.39 -4.72
C LEU A 174 -4.45 13.32 -3.65
N GLU A 175 -3.52 14.18 -4.02
CA GLU A 175 -2.99 15.23 -3.14
C GLU A 175 -4.09 16.23 -2.73
N LYS A 176 -4.94 16.66 -3.67
CA LYS A 176 -6.12 17.49 -3.37
C LYS A 176 -7.11 16.79 -2.44
N PHE A 177 -7.36 15.50 -2.66
CA PHE A 177 -8.17 14.67 -1.79
C PHE A 177 -7.58 14.65 -0.37
N ARG A 178 -6.28 14.36 -0.23
CA ARG A 178 -5.58 14.28 1.06
C ARG A 178 -5.64 15.60 1.82
N ASN A 179 -5.47 16.73 1.14
CA ASN A 179 -5.58 18.05 1.74
C ASN A 179 -6.99 18.31 2.29
N ARG A 180 -8.04 17.99 1.52
CA ARG A 180 -9.43 18.12 1.98
C ARG A 180 -9.74 17.14 3.12
N PHE A 181 -9.28 15.91 3.03
CA PHE A 181 -9.44 14.90 4.07
C PHE A 181 -8.80 15.35 5.38
N SER A 182 -7.55 15.84 5.33
CA SER A 182 -6.88 16.35 6.53
C SER A 182 -7.60 17.56 7.16
N GLN A 183 -8.15 18.47 6.35
CA GLN A 183 -8.92 19.61 6.85
C GLN A 183 -10.22 19.16 7.56
N ILE A 184 -10.96 18.23 6.95
CA ILE A 184 -12.22 17.72 7.50
C ILE A 184 -11.95 16.93 8.78
N VAL A 185 -10.95 16.06 8.79
CA VAL A 185 -10.58 15.29 9.98
C VAL A 185 -10.17 16.22 11.13
N LYS A 186 -9.36 17.26 10.89
CA LYS A 186 -9.00 18.27 11.92
C LYS A 186 -10.18 19.09 12.44
N SER A 187 -11.28 19.16 11.70
CA SER A 187 -12.48 19.90 12.11
C SER A 187 -13.48 19.05 12.91
N ILE A 188 -13.39 17.72 12.78
CA ILE A 188 -14.32 16.76 13.38
C ILE A 188 -13.73 16.09 14.62
N PHE A 189 -12.40 15.95 14.69
CA PHE A 189 -11.63 15.36 15.79
C PHE A 189 -10.63 16.38 16.33
#